data_AF-A0A6A6IKB5-F1
#
_entry.id   AF-A0A6A6IKB5-F1
#
_cell.length_a   1.000
_cell.length_b   1.000
_cell.length_c   1.000
_cell.angle_alpha   90.00
_cell.angle_beta   90.00
_cell.angle_gamma   90.00
#
_symmetry.space_group_name_H-M   'P 1'
#
loop_
_entity.id
_entity.type
_entity.pdbx_description
1 polymer ?
#
loop_
_entity_poly.entity_id
_entity_poly.type
_entity_poly.pdbx_seq_one_letter_code
_entity_poly.pdbx_strand_id
1 'polypeptide(L)'
;MANSSDQDHHQMPSVPTRAVAMTPPTSSQRSGYDQALMAGEVQANQFPGSSNCADANGYSNVHAEDFASFHTLLNTTTTIAYGQKLDKECMIHLELLCRHSQKISDLFTHAEELSRSYAKVKSIRKATRSLLPPETPTDVFLGEKVDDMVVKAMNLIIESFKRLPLSEYQIPVKKALETVTDEQFQNSKLWKEPSIKRKDYPSTQVLERLQVMKPEAVLAVLRRLYQSLWRIKATEEQKAANNELKAAAQQRILLPNVDENAVGAIVQWIYKGTLRFTDANNLCEIYGLAGRLGIQQLADTCMSKLSGGTLAALQHANIEGIHLQELLDRPQPPITQGSLPDLVRTVFFFVLKHEKPPAALKQLVIEAIADSADAGLLAVLLQIMNCDVRGQLCIALTDRLAKVKMETKEHGAMDHNGHSSFDSMKSEVPFDEGSESKYDWKGAGQPMSDSGFSTNHNAYPDGVSASDSH
;
A
#
# COMPACT_ATOMS: atom_id res chain seq x y z
N MET A 1 77.24 -4.64 41.97
CA MET A 1 76.73 -4.97 43.32
C MET A 1 75.23 -4.70 43.34
N ALA A 2 74.46 -5.71 43.74
CA ALA A 2 73.10 -5.69 44.31
C ALA A 2 71.92 -5.00 43.57
N ASN A 3 71.05 -5.86 43.02
CA ASN A 3 69.57 -5.91 43.09
C ASN A 3 68.76 -4.71 43.64
N SER A 4 67.69 -4.36 42.92
CA SER A 4 66.27 -4.39 43.36
C SER A 4 65.43 -3.70 42.25
N SER A 5 64.70 -4.41 41.40
CA SER A 5 63.34 -4.93 41.61
C SER A 5 62.32 -3.83 41.90
N ASP A 6 61.58 -3.39 40.87
CA ASP A 6 60.13 -3.17 40.98
C ASP A 6 59.47 -3.41 39.61
N GLN A 7 58.52 -4.34 39.64
CA GLN A 7 57.70 -4.80 38.52
C GLN A 7 56.38 -4.04 38.55
N ASP A 8 56.04 -3.33 37.48
CA ASP A 8 54.66 -2.92 37.22
C ASP A 8 54.11 -3.69 36.01
N HIS A 9 53.17 -4.58 36.32
CA HIS A 9 52.38 -5.35 35.37
C HIS A 9 51.25 -4.49 34.80
N HIS A 10 51.41 -3.99 33.57
CA HIS A 10 50.26 -3.57 32.76
C HIS A 10 49.70 -4.78 31.99
N GLN A 11 48.62 -5.35 32.54
CA GLN A 11 47.74 -6.30 31.87
C GLN A 11 47.03 -5.61 30.70
N MET A 12 47.22 -6.18 29.50
CA MET A 12 46.40 -5.92 28.32
C MET A 12 45.00 -6.53 28.52
N PRO A 13 43.91 -5.85 28.13
CA PRO A 13 42.58 -6.45 28.16
C PRO A 13 42.51 -7.58 27.12
N SER A 14 42.23 -8.78 27.64
CA SER A 14 41.99 -10.01 26.90
C SER A 14 40.77 -9.91 25.99
N VAL A 15 40.97 -10.25 24.71
CA VAL A 15 39.93 -10.52 23.72
C VAL A 15 39.17 -11.80 24.13
N PRO A 16 37.82 -11.79 24.24
CA PRO A 16 37.08 -13.03 24.37
C PRO A 16 36.91 -13.67 22.99
N THR A 17 37.78 -14.63 22.69
CA THR A 17 37.55 -15.64 21.67
C THR A 17 36.45 -16.59 22.15
N ARG A 18 35.23 -16.42 21.61
CA ARG A 18 34.22 -17.49 21.65
C ARG A 18 33.85 -17.86 20.22
N ALA A 19 34.52 -18.91 19.75
CA ALA A 19 34.12 -19.66 18.57
C ALA A 19 32.81 -20.38 18.87
N VAL A 20 31.74 -19.99 18.19
CA VAL A 20 30.60 -20.86 17.92
C VAL A 20 30.47 -20.86 16.41
N ALA A 21 30.79 -22.01 15.82
CA ALA A 21 30.61 -22.26 14.41
C ALA A 21 29.12 -22.17 14.06
N MET A 22 28.69 -21.03 13.51
CA MET A 22 27.46 -20.97 12.74
C MET A 22 27.83 -21.33 11.31
N THR A 23 27.60 -22.58 10.97
CA THR A 23 27.49 -23.04 9.58
C THR A 23 26.49 -22.15 8.83
N PRO A 24 26.82 -21.68 7.62
CA PRO A 24 25.88 -20.92 6.81
C PRO A 24 24.65 -21.78 6.49
N PRO A 25 23.43 -21.24 6.50
CA PRO A 25 22.31 -21.96 5.92
C PRO A 25 22.60 -22.13 4.43
N THR A 26 22.83 -23.37 4.04
CA THR A 26 22.84 -23.81 2.65
C THR A 26 21.56 -23.31 1.99
N SER A 27 21.70 -22.29 1.15
CA SER A 27 20.72 -21.89 0.14
C SER A 27 20.64 -23.02 -0.90
N SER A 28 19.85 -24.04 -0.58
CA SER A 28 19.58 -25.19 -1.43
C SER A 28 18.09 -25.49 -1.30
N GLN A 29 17.31 -24.82 -2.16
CA GLN A 29 16.04 -25.26 -2.77
C GLN A 29 15.34 -24.03 -3.39
N ARG A 30 16.00 -23.43 -4.38
CA ARG A 30 15.29 -22.80 -5.50
C ARG A 30 15.19 -23.86 -6.58
N SER A 31 14.26 -24.78 -6.42
CA SER A 31 13.91 -25.78 -7.41
C SER A 31 12.42 -26.05 -7.27
N GLY A 32 11.65 -25.79 -8.32
CA GLY A 32 10.40 -26.52 -8.55
C GLY A 32 9.07 -25.75 -8.59
N TYR A 33 9.00 -24.43 -8.43
CA TYR A 33 7.69 -23.74 -8.48
C TYR A 33 7.24 -23.33 -9.89
N ASP A 34 8.16 -23.13 -10.84
CA ASP A 34 7.81 -22.65 -12.19
C ASP A 34 7.41 -23.76 -13.19
N GLN A 35 7.40 -25.04 -12.78
CA GLN A 35 7.12 -26.16 -13.69
C GLN A 35 5.89 -27.01 -13.33
N ALA A 36 5.23 -26.72 -12.20
CA ALA A 36 4.04 -27.46 -11.74
C ALA A 36 2.70 -26.71 -11.97
N LEU A 37 2.72 -25.54 -12.61
CA LEU A 37 1.53 -24.71 -12.86
C LEU A 37 0.91 -24.90 -14.26
N MET A 38 1.48 -25.77 -15.11
CA MET A 38 1.06 -25.97 -16.51
C MET A 38 0.43 -27.35 -16.78
N ALA A 39 0.15 -28.17 -15.76
CA ALA A 39 -0.49 -29.48 -15.93
C ALA A 39 -1.62 -29.66 -14.91
N GLY A 40 -2.84 -29.34 -15.31
CA GLY A 40 -4.01 -29.52 -14.45
C GLY A 40 -5.30 -28.89 -14.97
N GLU A 41 -5.59 -29.02 -16.25
CA GLU A 41 -6.94 -28.81 -16.80
C GLU A 41 -7.45 -30.14 -17.33
N VAL A 42 -8.59 -30.60 -16.79
CA VAL A 42 -9.72 -31.26 -17.46
C VAL A 42 -10.63 -31.82 -16.35
N GLN A 43 -11.93 -31.50 -16.43
CA GLN A 43 -13.06 -31.93 -15.59
C GLN A 43 -13.29 -31.19 -14.26
N ALA A 44 -14.08 -30.11 -14.34
CA ALA A 44 -15.36 -30.01 -13.65
C ALA A 44 -15.92 -28.58 -13.81
N ASN A 45 -16.87 -28.40 -14.74
CA ASN A 45 -17.91 -27.37 -14.68
C ASN A 45 -18.90 -27.63 -15.83
N GLN A 46 -19.71 -28.68 -15.68
CA GLN A 46 -20.98 -28.77 -16.38
C GLN A 46 -22.04 -28.15 -15.47
N PHE A 47 -22.50 -26.95 -15.82
CA PHE A 47 -23.78 -26.43 -15.35
C PHE A 47 -24.89 -27.03 -16.23
N PRO A 48 -25.98 -27.57 -15.66
CA PRO A 48 -27.12 -28.02 -16.44
C PRO A 48 -28.08 -26.86 -16.71
N GLY A 49 -28.43 -26.67 -17.98
CA GLY A 49 -29.74 -26.14 -18.38
C GLY A 49 -29.77 -24.69 -18.88
N SER A 50 -29.87 -24.52 -20.21
CA SER A 50 -31.07 -23.92 -20.81
C SER A 50 -31.10 -24.08 -22.34
N SER A 51 -32.08 -24.86 -22.79
CA SER A 51 -32.94 -24.72 -23.98
C SER A 51 -32.37 -24.21 -25.33
N ASN A 52 -32.33 -25.14 -26.29
CA ASN A 52 -32.68 -25.03 -27.71
C ASN A 52 -32.80 -23.63 -28.35
N CYS A 53 -31.83 -23.31 -29.23
CA CYS A 53 -32.05 -22.53 -30.46
C CYS A 53 -31.13 -23.15 -31.53
N ALA A 54 -31.73 -23.85 -32.50
CA ALA A 54 -31.02 -24.38 -33.65
C ALA A 54 -30.85 -23.25 -34.67
N ASP A 55 -29.62 -22.79 -34.86
CA ASP A 55 -29.19 -22.13 -36.10
C ASP A 55 -27.72 -22.49 -36.34
N ALA A 56 -27.53 -23.46 -37.23
CA ALA A 56 -26.25 -23.95 -37.69
C ALA A 56 -25.82 -23.13 -38.91
N ASN A 57 -24.80 -22.28 -38.74
CA ASN A 57 -23.70 -22.03 -39.68
C ASN A 57 -23.02 -20.68 -39.35
N GLY A 58 -21.88 -20.74 -38.67
CA GLY A 58 -21.07 -19.53 -38.42
C GLY A 58 -20.03 -19.64 -37.30
N TYR A 59 -19.38 -20.79 -37.10
CA TYR A 59 -18.32 -20.93 -36.09
C TYR A 59 -17.01 -21.38 -36.73
N SER A 60 -16.22 -20.42 -37.21
CA SER A 60 -14.81 -20.65 -37.51
C SER A 60 -14.10 -19.31 -37.65
N ASN A 61 -13.69 -18.70 -36.52
CA ASN A 61 -12.34 -18.11 -36.34
C ASN A 61 -12.10 -17.32 -35.01
N VAL A 62 -12.95 -17.39 -33.98
CA VAL A 62 -12.80 -16.52 -32.80
C VAL A 62 -11.76 -17.03 -31.77
N HIS A 63 -11.33 -18.30 -31.82
CA HIS A 63 -10.53 -18.88 -30.72
C HIS A 63 -9.00 -18.78 -30.85
N ALA A 64 -8.45 -18.41 -32.00
CA ALA A 64 -6.99 -18.37 -32.16
C ALA A 64 -6.36 -17.03 -31.73
N GLU A 65 -7.08 -15.91 -31.87
CA GLU A 65 -6.58 -14.58 -31.48
C GLU A 65 -6.59 -14.38 -29.95
N ASP A 66 -7.52 -15.04 -29.24
CA ASP A 66 -7.61 -14.99 -27.77
C ASP A 66 -6.51 -15.79 -27.05
N PHE A 67 -5.88 -16.78 -27.69
CA PHE A 67 -4.79 -17.54 -27.06
C PHE A 67 -3.43 -16.83 -27.16
N ALA A 68 -3.16 -16.15 -28.28
CA ALA A 68 -1.98 -15.30 -28.41
C ALA A 68 -2.03 -14.12 -27.43
N SER A 69 -3.23 -13.62 -27.11
CA SER A 69 -3.44 -12.55 -26.14
C SER A 69 -3.20 -13.00 -24.70
N PHE A 70 -3.30 -14.29 -24.36
CA PHE A 70 -3.02 -14.74 -22.99
C PHE A 70 -1.52 -14.79 -22.67
N HIS A 71 -0.67 -15.20 -23.62
CA HIS A 71 0.77 -15.24 -23.41
C HIS A 71 1.38 -13.85 -23.19
N THR A 72 0.85 -12.81 -23.85
CA THR A 72 1.32 -11.44 -23.64
C THR A 72 1.04 -10.95 -22.23
N LEU A 73 -0.01 -11.46 -21.56
CA LEU A 73 -0.34 -11.11 -20.18
C LEU A 73 0.67 -11.64 -19.15
N LEU A 74 1.53 -12.60 -19.53
CA LEU A 74 2.49 -13.24 -18.62
C LEU A 74 3.92 -12.70 -18.76
N ASN A 75 4.16 -11.73 -19.64
CA ASN A 75 5.52 -11.25 -19.93
C ASN A 75 6.09 -10.32 -18.86
N THR A 76 5.23 -9.54 -18.21
CA THR A 76 5.65 -8.50 -17.28
C THR A 76 5.23 -8.88 -15.87
N THR A 77 6.19 -8.96 -14.94
CA THR A 77 5.93 -9.23 -13.53
C THR A 77 6.08 -7.98 -12.69
N THR A 78 5.22 -7.83 -11.68
CA THR A 78 5.34 -6.83 -10.61
C THR A 78 5.42 -7.54 -9.25
N THR A 79 6.04 -6.89 -8.26
CA THR A 79 6.17 -7.44 -6.91
C THR A 79 5.15 -6.79 -5.98
N ILE A 80 4.29 -7.57 -5.34
CA ILE A 80 3.46 -7.10 -4.24
C ILE A 80 4.23 -7.32 -2.94
N ALA A 81 4.60 -6.23 -2.26
CA ALA A 81 5.21 -6.26 -0.94
C ALA A 81 4.13 -5.97 0.12
N TYR A 82 4.04 -6.80 1.16
CA TYR A 82 2.95 -6.76 2.14
C TYR A 82 3.40 -7.13 3.56
N GLY A 83 2.48 -7.01 4.52
CA GLY A 83 2.75 -7.15 5.96
C GLY A 83 3.06 -5.82 6.64
N GLN A 84 3.26 -5.84 7.96
CA GLN A 84 3.49 -4.61 8.75
C GLN A 84 4.80 -3.90 8.36
N LYS A 85 5.83 -4.66 7.97
CA LYS A 85 7.16 -4.14 7.61
C LYS A 85 7.47 -4.24 6.12
N LEU A 86 6.52 -4.67 5.29
CA LEU A 86 6.71 -4.92 3.86
C LEU A 86 7.87 -5.91 3.59
N ASP A 87 8.06 -6.86 4.50
CA ASP A 87 9.12 -7.87 4.49
C ASP A 87 8.72 -9.15 3.74
N LYS A 88 7.42 -9.33 3.50
CA LYS A 88 6.88 -10.39 2.64
C LYS A 88 6.66 -9.88 1.23
N GLU A 89 6.96 -10.72 0.24
CA GLU A 89 6.84 -10.38 -1.17
C GLU A 89 6.22 -11.54 -1.96
N CYS A 90 5.34 -11.23 -2.92
CA CYS A 90 4.91 -12.18 -3.94
C CYS A 90 4.95 -11.54 -5.33
N MET A 91 5.35 -12.30 -6.33
CA MET A 91 5.35 -11.85 -7.72
C MET A 91 4.02 -12.18 -8.40
N ILE A 92 3.51 -11.25 -9.20
CA ILE A 92 2.30 -11.42 -10.01
C ILE A 92 2.54 -10.85 -11.40
N HIS A 93 1.89 -11.40 -12.42
CA HIS A 93 1.92 -10.79 -13.75
C HIS A 93 1.10 -9.49 -13.75
N LEU A 94 1.76 -8.40 -14.11
CA LEU A 94 1.22 -7.05 -14.05
C LEU A 94 0.00 -6.91 -14.96
N GLU A 95 0.07 -7.43 -16.18
CA GLU A 95 -1.02 -7.30 -17.16
C GLU A 95 -2.29 -8.04 -16.72
N LEU A 96 -2.15 -9.21 -16.07
CA LEU A 96 -3.29 -9.91 -15.46
C LEU A 96 -3.94 -9.05 -14.37
N LEU A 97 -3.12 -8.41 -13.52
CA LEU A 97 -3.63 -7.52 -12.48
C LEU A 97 -4.32 -6.28 -13.08
N CYS A 98 -3.72 -5.65 -14.10
CA CYS A 98 -4.29 -4.50 -14.80
C CYS A 98 -5.62 -4.83 -15.48
N ARG A 99 -5.77 -6.02 -16.06
CA ARG A 99 -7.05 -6.49 -16.63
C ARG A 99 -8.20 -6.47 -15.62
N HIS A 100 -7.91 -6.73 -14.35
CA HIS A 100 -8.90 -6.77 -13.29
C HIS A 100 -8.99 -5.46 -12.48
N SER A 101 -8.05 -4.53 -12.67
CA SER A 101 -8.01 -3.25 -11.95
C SER A 101 -7.60 -2.09 -12.85
N GLN A 102 -8.59 -1.25 -13.18
CA GLN A 102 -8.34 0.02 -13.87
C GLN A 102 -7.43 0.92 -13.05
N LYS A 103 -7.60 0.95 -11.72
CA LYS A 103 -6.79 1.77 -10.82
C LYS A 103 -5.30 1.41 -10.92
N ILE A 104 -4.96 0.12 -10.93
CA ILE A 104 -3.58 -0.33 -11.07
C ILE A 104 -3.07 -0.06 -12.49
N SER A 105 -3.89 -0.29 -13.51
CA SER A 105 -3.56 0.05 -14.90
C SER A 105 -3.15 1.52 -15.01
N ASP A 106 -4.00 2.43 -14.54
CA ASP A 106 -3.75 3.87 -14.57
C ASP A 106 -2.47 4.21 -13.79
N LEU A 107 -2.30 3.66 -12.58
CA LEU A 107 -1.10 3.89 -11.76
C LEU A 107 0.18 3.54 -12.51
N PHE A 108 0.24 2.37 -13.16
CA PHE A 108 1.42 1.92 -13.89
C PHE A 108 1.64 2.69 -15.20
N THR A 109 0.57 3.10 -15.89
CA THR A 109 0.67 4.01 -17.04
C THR A 109 1.29 5.35 -16.64
N HIS A 110 0.83 5.96 -15.55
CA HIS A 110 1.42 7.22 -15.06
C HIS A 110 2.87 7.05 -14.58
N ALA A 111 3.22 5.86 -14.09
CA ALA A 111 4.57 5.55 -13.62
C ALA A 111 5.57 5.23 -14.75
N GLU A 112 5.12 5.09 -16.00
CA GLU A 112 5.92 4.53 -17.08
C GLU A 112 7.16 5.39 -17.42
N GLU A 113 7.01 6.71 -17.53
CA GLU A 113 8.15 7.60 -17.82
C GLU A 113 9.22 7.54 -16.74
N LEU A 114 8.79 7.51 -15.47
CA LEU A 114 9.69 7.38 -14.33
C LEU A 114 10.35 6.00 -14.30
N SER A 115 9.60 4.94 -14.62
CA SER A 115 10.12 3.57 -14.78
C SER A 115 11.24 3.51 -15.82
N ARG A 116 11.03 4.11 -17.00
CA ARG A 116 12.07 4.20 -18.06
C ARG A 116 13.30 4.95 -17.55
N SER A 117 13.11 6.01 -16.75
CA SER A 117 14.21 6.80 -16.18
C SER A 117 15.00 6.00 -15.13
N TYR A 118 14.33 5.25 -14.24
CA TYR A 118 14.97 4.33 -13.32
C TYR A 118 15.71 3.19 -14.03
N ALA A 119 15.14 2.63 -15.10
CA ALA A 119 15.79 1.60 -15.89
C ALA A 119 17.11 2.12 -16.51
N LYS A 120 17.12 3.34 -17.05
CA LYS A 120 18.33 3.99 -17.56
C LYS A 120 19.37 4.21 -16.46
N VAL A 121 18.99 4.77 -15.31
CA VAL A 121 19.90 4.97 -14.16
C VAL A 121 20.45 3.62 -13.66
N LYS A 122 19.62 2.58 -13.60
CA LYS A 122 20.03 1.21 -13.24
C LYS A 122 21.04 0.67 -14.24
N SER A 123 20.87 0.92 -15.53
CA SER A 123 21.81 0.54 -16.60
C SER A 123 23.15 1.25 -16.42
N ILE A 124 23.14 2.59 -16.28
CA ILE A 124 24.36 3.39 -16.04
C ILE A 124 25.10 2.88 -14.80
N ARG A 125 24.38 2.61 -13.70
CA ARG A 125 24.97 2.08 -12.47
C ARG A 125 25.60 0.70 -12.67
N LYS A 126 24.96 -0.20 -13.42
CA LYS A 126 25.53 -1.52 -13.76
C LYS A 126 26.77 -1.39 -14.64
N ALA A 127 26.72 -0.54 -15.68
CA ALA A 127 27.86 -0.28 -16.55
C ALA A 127 29.04 0.31 -15.77
N THR A 128 28.78 1.31 -14.92
CA THR A 128 29.79 1.91 -14.03
C THR A 128 30.39 0.84 -13.10
N ARG A 129 29.55 0.01 -12.47
CA ARG A 129 30.01 -1.09 -11.60
C ARG A 129 30.90 -2.08 -12.33
N SER A 130 30.56 -2.45 -13.56
CA SER A 130 31.33 -3.43 -14.34
C SER A 130 32.76 -2.98 -14.64
N LEU A 131 33.01 -1.66 -14.64
CA LEU A 131 34.33 -1.06 -14.83
C LEU A 131 35.09 -0.84 -13.51
N LEU A 132 34.52 -1.21 -12.36
CA LEU A 132 35.14 -1.04 -11.05
C LEU A 132 35.55 -2.39 -10.46
N PRO A 133 36.49 -2.43 -9.50
CA PRO A 133 36.76 -3.63 -8.72
C PRO A 133 35.54 -4.02 -7.86
N PRO A 134 35.28 -5.32 -7.64
CA PRO A 134 36.09 -6.46 -8.10
C PRO A 134 35.82 -6.91 -9.55
N GLU A 135 34.76 -6.43 -10.21
CA GLU A 135 34.36 -6.89 -11.54
C GLU A 135 35.43 -6.64 -12.62
N THR A 136 36.13 -5.52 -12.51
CA THR A 136 37.35 -5.23 -13.27
C THR A 136 38.54 -5.11 -12.31
N PRO A 137 39.54 -6.01 -12.39
CA PRO A 137 40.78 -5.90 -11.63
C PRO A 137 41.52 -4.58 -11.89
N THR A 138 42.21 -4.04 -10.87
CA THR A 138 42.81 -2.69 -10.97
C THR A 138 44.01 -2.65 -11.93
N ASP A 139 44.69 -3.78 -12.12
CA ASP A 139 45.75 -4.00 -13.09
C ASP A 139 45.27 -3.89 -14.54
N VAL A 140 43.98 -4.10 -14.83
CA VAL A 140 43.42 -3.83 -16.16
C VAL A 140 43.47 -2.32 -16.50
N PHE A 141 43.45 -1.45 -15.49
CA PHE A 141 43.71 0.00 -15.63
C PHE A 141 45.20 0.36 -15.69
N LEU A 142 46.09 -0.64 -15.71
CA LEU A 142 47.54 -0.49 -15.86
C LEU A 142 48.15 -1.33 -17.01
N GLY A 143 47.38 -2.21 -17.65
CA GLY A 143 47.83 -3.16 -18.67
C GLY A 143 47.59 -2.74 -20.13
N GLU A 144 47.52 -3.71 -21.04
CA GLU A 144 47.41 -3.45 -22.49
C GLU A 144 46.04 -2.88 -22.93
N LYS A 145 44.97 -3.05 -22.11
CA LYS A 145 43.59 -2.63 -22.45
C LYS A 145 43.15 -1.34 -21.76
N VAL A 146 44.10 -0.56 -21.26
CA VAL A 146 43.82 0.64 -20.46
C VAL A 146 43.04 1.68 -21.25
N ASP A 147 43.42 1.93 -22.49
CA ASP A 147 42.80 2.98 -23.30
C ASP A 147 41.31 2.69 -23.55
N ASP A 148 40.96 1.45 -23.89
CA ASP A 148 39.56 1.03 -24.08
C ASP A 148 38.71 1.24 -22.83
N MET A 149 39.26 0.90 -21.66
CA MET A 149 38.56 1.01 -20.38
C MET A 149 38.41 2.46 -19.94
N VAL A 150 39.45 3.27 -20.16
CA VAL A 150 39.43 4.72 -19.90
C VAL A 150 38.40 5.40 -20.79
N VAL A 151 38.35 5.07 -22.09
CA VAL A 151 37.35 5.63 -23.02
C VAL A 151 35.93 5.27 -22.58
N LYS A 152 35.68 4.01 -22.21
CA LYS A 152 34.36 3.59 -21.68
C LYS A 152 33.98 4.32 -20.40
N ALA A 153 34.92 4.44 -19.46
CA ALA A 153 34.72 5.15 -18.20
C ALA A 153 34.41 6.64 -18.43
N MET A 154 35.20 7.30 -19.27
CA MET A 154 34.99 8.71 -19.65
C MET A 154 33.62 8.90 -20.28
N ASN A 155 33.22 8.05 -21.22
CA ASN A 155 31.91 8.15 -21.87
C ASN A 155 30.76 8.09 -20.84
N LEU A 156 30.81 7.16 -19.89
CA LEU A 156 29.80 7.07 -18.81
C LEU A 156 29.79 8.30 -17.89
N ILE A 157 30.98 8.81 -17.53
CA ILE A 157 31.10 10.03 -16.70
C ILE A 157 30.49 11.21 -17.43
N ILE A 158 30.82 11.40 -18.70
CA ILE A 158 30.37 12.53 -19.50
C ILE A 158 28.89 12.46 -19.84
N GLU A 159 28.37 11.28 -20.16
CA GLU A 159 26.93 11.08 -20.34
C GLU A 159 26.16 11.42 -19.05
N SER A 160 26.61 10.91 -17.90
CA SER A 160 25.98 11.16 -16.60
C SER A 160 26.08 12.63 -16.18
N PHE A 161 27.18 13.30 -16.52
CA PHE A 161 27.39 14.72 -16.28
C PHE A 161 26.45 15.60 -17.11
N LYS A 162 26.29 15.27 -18.40
CA LYS A 162 25.48 16.06 -19.34
C LYS A 162 23.99 15.82 -19.14
N ARG A 163 23.57 14.55 -19.02
CA ARG A 163 22.16 14.17 -19.07
C ARG A 163 21.89 12.94 -18.20
N LEU A 164 21.83 13.15 -16.89
CA LEU A 164 21.31 12.14 -15.98
C LEU A 164 19.78 12.00 -16.19
N PRO A 165 19.23 10.77 -16.33
CA PRO A 165 17.79 10.58 -16.61
C PRO A 165 16.86 11.15 -15.53
N LEU A 166 17.31 11.24 -14.28
CA LEU A 166 16.54 11.82 -13.18
C LEU A 166 16.97 13.28 -12.96
N SER A 167 16.16 14.21 -13.44
CA SER A 167 16.46 15.65 -13.41
C SER A 167 16.74 16.19 -12.01
N GLU A 168 15.99 15.72 -10.99
CA GLU A 168 16.18 16.12 -9.58
C GLU A 168 17.60 15.82 -9.06
N TYR A 169 18.31 14.85 -9.66
CA TYR A 169 19.66 14.46 -9.25
C TYR A 169 20.77 14.97 -10.19
N GLN A 170 20.42 15.65 -11.28
CA GLN A 170 21.40 16.10 -12.27
C GLN A 170 22.40 17.10 -11.67
N ILE A 171 21.92 18.12 -10.96
CA ILE A 171 22.78 19.15 -10.34
C ILE A 171 23.70 18.55 -9.26
N PRO A 172 23.21 17.77 -8.27
CA PRO A 172 24.07 17.14 -7.28
C PRO A 172 25.15 16.22 -7.88
N VAL A 173 24.80 15.43 -8.90
CA VAL A 173 25.76 14.54 -9.57
C VAL A 173 26.79 15.36 -10.33
N LYS A 174 26.36 16.38 -11.09
CA LYS A 174 27.25 17.29 -11.80
C LYS A 174 28.28 17.91 -10.86
N LYS A 175 27.82 18.52 -9.76
CA LYS A 175 28.69 19.13 -8.74
C LYS A 175 29.66 18.12 -8.13
N ALA A 176 29.18 16.90 -7.83
CA ALA A 176 30.04 15.85 -7.28
C ALA A 176 31.14 15.43 -8.27
N LEU A 177 30.85 15.39 -9.57
CA LEU A 177 31.82 15.10 -10.63
C LEU A 177 32.81 16.25 -10.86
N GLU A 178 32.36 17.50 -10.86
CA GLU A 178 33.23 18.68 -10.95
C GLU A 178 34.24 18.71 -9.79
N THR A 179 33.74 18.49 -8.57
CA THR A 179 34.55 18.52 -7.34
C THR A 179 35.64 17.46 -7.40
N VAL A 180 35.30 16.19 -7.63
CA VAL A 180 36.31 15.12 -7.68
C VAL A 180 37.26 15.29 -8.88
N THR A 181 36.78 15.81 -10.01
CA THR A 181 37.64 16.06 -11.18
C THR A 181 38.63 17.17 -10.87
N ASP A 182 38.21 18.25 -10.19
CA ASP A 182 39.12 19.32 -9.74
C ASP A 182 40.15 18.80 -8.73
N GLU A 183 39.71 18.02 -7.73
CA GLU A 183 40.60 17.40 -6.74
C GLU A 183 41.68 16.54 -7.41
N GLN A 184 41.31 15.68 -8.37
CA GLN A 184 42.29 14.86 -9.11
C GLN A 184 43.18 15.73 -10.02
N PHE A 185 42.62 16.74 -10.67
CA PHE A 185 43.37 17.63 -11.57
C PHE A 185 44.35 18.55 -10.83
N GLN A 186 44.12 18.86 -9.55
CA GLN A 186 45.09 19.58 -8.72
C GLN A 186 46.39 18.79 -8.53
N ASN A 187 46.34 17.46 -8.60
CA ASN A 187 47.52 16.62 -8.48
C ASN A 187 48.23 16.47 -9.84
N SER A 188 49.27 17.29 -10.06
CA SER A 188 50.03 17.28 -11.32
C SER A 188 50.69 15.94 -11.65
N LYS A 189 50.88 15.04 -10.68
CA LYS A 189 51.40 13.69 -10.92
C LYS A 189 50.41 12.81 -11.70
N LEU A 190 49.13 13.18 -11.70
CA LEU A 190 48.05 12.50 -12.41
C LEU A 190 47.80 13.08 -13.80
N TRP A 191 48.64 13.99 -14.30
CA TRP A 191 48.55 14.49 -15.67
C TRP A 191 49.30 13.58 -16.63
N LYS A 192 48.78 13.39 -17.85
CA LYS A 192 49.48 12.65 -18.91
C LYS A 192 50.79 13.35 -19.32
N GLU A 193 50.76 14.68 -19.35
CA GLU A 193 51.91 15.52 -19.72
C GLU A 193 52.23 16.56 -18.64
N PRO A 194 53.52 16.81 -18.33
CA PRO A 194 53.91 17.81 -17.33
C PRO A 194 53.75 19.26 -17.82
N SER A 195 53.57 19.49 -19.12
CA SER A 195 53.45 20.80 -19.77
C SER A 195 52.08 21.47 -19.60
N ILE A 196 51.08 20.72 -19.13
CA ILE A 196 49.69 21.18 -18.97
C ILE A 196 49.63 22.35 -17.98
N LYS A 197 48.91 23.42 -18.34
CA LYS A 197 48.69 24.58 -17.45
C LYS A 197 47.26 24.56 -16.95
N ARG A 198 47.07 24.73 -15.63
CA ARG A 198 45.74 24.69 -15.00
C ARG A 198 44.74 25.69 -15.57
N LYS A 199 45.22 26.87 -15.99
CA LYS A 199 44.39 27.94 -16.55
C LYS A 199 43.72 27.57 -17.88
N ASP A 200 44.27 26.60 -18.61
CA ASP A 200 43.75 26.18 -19.92
C ASP A 200 42.55 25.22 -19.75
N TYR A 201 42.31 24.74 -18.53
CA TYR A 201 41.26 23.77 -18.21
C TYR A 201 40.46 24.21 -16.96
N PRO A 202 39.45 25.09 -17.09
CA PRO A 202 38.56 25.50 -16.00
C PRO A 202 37.85 24.33 -15.30
N SER A 203 37.44 24.49 -14.04
CA SER A 203 36.79 23.43 -13.24
C SER A 203 35.45 22.95 -13.76
N THR A 204 34.80 23.76 -14.58
CA THR A 204 33.54 23.43 -15.26
C THR A 204 33.74 22.53 -16.48
N GLN A 205 34.98 22.39 -16.99
CA GLN A 205 35.34 21.62 -18.18
C GLN A 205 35.78 20.19 -17.82
N VAL A 206 34.84 19.40 -17.32
CA VAL A 206 35.11 18.03 -16.85
C VAL A 206 35.66 17.13 -17.98
N LEU A 207 35.16 17.27 -19.20
CA LEU A 207 35.60 16.46 -20.35
C LEU A 207 37.07 16.71 -20.69
N GLU A 208 37.40 17.99 -20.88
CA GLU A 208 38.72 18.44 -21.31
C GLU A 208 39.76 18.08 -20.25
N ARG A 209 39.40 18.18 -18.96
CA ARG A 209 40.25 17.73 -17.85
C ARG A 209 40.46 16.22 -17.85
N LEU A 210 39.41 15.43 -18.01
CA LEU A 210 39.53 13.96 -18.05
C LEU A 210 40.43 13.48 -19.20
N GLN A 211 40.39 14.16 -20.36
CA GLN A 211 41.21 13.79 -21.53
C GLN A 211 42.72 13.88 -21.26
N VAL A 212 43.14 14.82 -20.42
CA VAL A 212 44.55 15.09 -20.12
C VAL A 212 45.04 14.43 -18.83
N MET A 213 44.15 13.75 -18.10
CA MET A 213 44.48 13.03 -16.86
C MET A 213 44.83 11.55 -17.11
N LYS A 214 45.64 10.98 -16.23
CA LYS A 214 46.02 9.56 -16.24
C LYS A 214 44.82 8.65 -15.89
N PRO A 215 44.87 7.35 -16.27
CA PRO A 215 43.80 6.38 -16.01
C PRO A 215 43.35 6.31 -14.54
N GLU A 216 44.27 6.45 -13.58
CA GLU A 216 43.97 6.36 -12.15
C GLU A 216 43.04 7.48 -11.68
N ALA A 217 43.21 8.69 -12.23
CA ALA A 217 42.32 9.81 -11.96
C ALA A 217 40.92 9.56 -12.54
N VAL A 218 40.84 9.07 -13.78
CA VAL A 218 39.55 8.71 -14.42
C VAL A 218 38.82 7.66 -13.58
N LEU A 219 39.54 6.64 -13.08
CA LEU A 219 38.99 5.61 -12.21
C LEU A 219 38.47 6.19 -10.89
N ALA A 220 39.17 7.17 -10.29
CA ALA A 220 38.70 7.85 -9.08
C ALA A 220 37.39 8.63 -9.32
N VAL A 221 37.28 9.34 -10.45
CA VAL A 221 36.05 10.03 -10.85
C VAL A 221 34.91 9.04 -11.10
N LEU A 222 35.19 7.91 -11.76
CA LEU A 222 34.23 6.83 -12.00
C LEU A 222 33.70 6.22 -10.69
N ARG A 223 34.57 5.97 -9.71
CA ARG A 223 34.16 5.51 -8.37
C ARG A 223 33.21 6.51 -7.72
N ARG A 224 33.47 7.81 -7.85
CA ARG A 224 32.61 8.85 -7.31
C ARG A 224 31.24 8.87 -7.99
N LEU A 225 31.17 8.69 -9.31
CA LEU A 225 29.91 8.51 -10.03
C LEU A 225 29.12 7.33 -9.47
N TYR A 226 29.76 6.16 -9.31
CA TYR A 226 29.12 4.97 -8.78
C TYR A 226 28.52 5.20 -7.39
N GLN A 227 29.28 5.83 -6.49
CA GLN A 227 28.79 6.20 -5.15
C GLN A 227 27.55 7.09 -5.23
N SER A 228 27.55 8.11 -6.09
CA SER A 228 26.41 9.00 -6.28
C SER A 228 25.18 8.25 -6.79
N LEU A 229 25.34 7.37 -7.79
CA LEU A 229 24.25 6.53 -8.31
C LEU A 229 23.70 5.56 -7.25
N TRP A 230 24.56 5.07 -6.35
CA TRP A 230 24.15 4.21 -5.25
C TRP A 230 23.34 4.95 -4.19
N ARG A 231 23.75 6.19 -3.85
CA ARG A 231 22.97 7.06 -2.96
C ARG A 231 21.60 7.38 -3.56
N ILE A 232 21.54 7.71 -4.85
CA ILE A 232 20.27 7.95 -5.57
C ILE A 232 19.34 6.74 -5.43
N LYS A 233 19.86 5.51 -5.65
CA LYS A 233 19.05 4.29 -5.45
C LYS A 233 18.48 4.22 -4.04
N ALA A 234 19.31 4.38 -3.01
CA ALA A 234 18.86 4.29 -1.62
C ALA A 234 17.82 5.37 -1.28
N THR A 235 18.03 6.61 -1.72
CA THR A 235 17.06 7.71 -1.54
C THR A 235 15.74 7.42 -2.26
N GLU A 236 15.78 6.92 -3.50
CA GLU A 236 14.57 6.61 -4.26
C GLU A 236 13.82 5.39 -3.71
N GLU A 237 14.52 4.40 -3.16
CA GLU A 237 13.91 3.27 -2.45
C GLU A 237 13.18 3.74 -1.18
N GLN A 238 13.77 4.66 -0.42
CA GLN A 238 13.13 5.27 0.75
C GLN A 238 11.91 6.12 0.36
N LYS A 239 12.00 6.92 -0.70
CA LYS A 239 10.88 7.72 -1.19
C LYS A 239 9.73 6.83 -1.71
N ALA A 240 10.04 5.70 -2.34
CA ALA A 240 9.04 4.76 -2.85
C ALA A 240 8.20 4.11 -1.73
N ALA A 241 8.74 3.96 -0.52
CA ALA A 241 7.99 3.42 0.62
C ALA A 241 6.73 4.24 0.97
N ASN A 242 6.73 5.53 0.64
CA ASN A 242 5.64 6.47 0.95
C ASN A 242 4.94 7.03 -0.30
N ASN A 243 5.32 6.59 -1.50
CA ASN A 243 4.78 7.13 -2.75
C ASN A 243 4.46 5.98 -3.71
N GLU A 244 3.15 5.74 -3.91
CA GLU A 244 2.63 4.66 -4.76
C GLU A 244 3.13 4.76 -6.21
N LEU A 245 3.25 5.97 -6.77
CA LEU A 245 3.74 6.19 -8.13
C LEU A 245 5.22 5.80 -8.26
N LYS A 246 6.06 6.18 -7.28
CA LYS A 246 7.48 5.80 -7.25
C LYS A 246 7.64 4.29 -7.03
N ALA A 247 6.81 3.67 -6.19
CA ALA A 247 6.80 2.22 -6.01
C ALA A 247 6.42 1.49 -7.31
N ALA A 248 5.36 1.93 -7.99
CA ALA A 248 4.92 1.38 -9.27
C ALA A 248 5.99 1.55 -10.36
N ALA A 249 6.65 2.70 -10.42
CA ALA A 249 7.77 2.94 -11.33
C ALA A 249 8.97 2.00 -11.06
N GLN A 250 9.08 1.47 -9.83
CA GLN A 250 10.04 0.44 -9.44
C GLN A 250 9.48 -1.00 -9.57
N GLN A 251 8.34 -1.18 -10.22
CA GLN A 251 7.63 -2.46 -10.40
C GLN A 251 7.21 -3.11 -9.06
N ARG A 252 6.72 -2.29 -8.13
CA ARG A 252 6.27 -2.72 -6.81
C ARG A 252 4.90 -2.15 -6.46
N ILE A 253 4.09 -2.94 -5.78
CA ILE A 253 2.83 -2.52 -5.14
C ILE A 253 3.00 -2.73 -3.64
N LEU A 254 2.75 -1.69 -2.84
CA LEU A 254 2.96 -1.73 -1.39
C LEU A 254 1.62 -1.87 -0.66
N LEU A 255 1.51 -2.91 0.15
CA LEU A 255 0.32 -3.26 0.92
C LEU A 255 0.65 -3.38 2.43
N PRO A 256 0.96 -2.26 3.11
CA PRO A 256 1.18 -2.24 4.55
C PRO A 256 -0.05 -2.78 5.28
N ASN A 257 0.22 -3.55 6.35
CA ASN A 257 -0.78 -4.12 7.26
C ASN A 257 -1.78 -5.09 6.60
N VAL A 258 -1.41 -5.69 5.47
CA VAL A 258 -2.23 -6.71 4.80
C VAL A 258 -1.66 -8.10 5.10
N ASP A 259 -2.55 -9.02 5.48
CA ASP A 259 -2.21 -10.41 5.77
C ASP A 259 -1.90 -11.22 4.51
N GLU A 260 -1.05 -12.24 4.67
CA GLU A 260 -0.64 -13.15 3.60
C GLU A 260 -1.82 -13.91 2.99
N ASN A 261 -2.80 -14.32 3.81
CA ASN A 261 -3.95 -15.08 3.33
C ASN A 261 -4.81 -14.24 2.38
N ALA A 262 -5.01 -12.96 2.68
CA ALA A 262 -5.76 -12.04 1.83
C ALA A 262 -5.04 -11.81 0.49
N VAL A 263 -3.73 -11.59 0.51
CA VAL A 263 -2.92 -11.45 -0.72
C VAL A 263 -2.96 -12.74 -1.54
N GLY A 264 -2.75 -13.89 -0.90
CA GLY A 264 -2.80 -15.19 -1.54
C GLY A 264 -4.16 -15.48 -2.20
N ALA A 265 -5.26 -15.13 -1.53
CA ALA A 265 -6.60 -15.27 -2.08
C ALA A 265 -6.84 -14.40 -3.32
N ILE A 266 -6.37 -13.14 -3.33
CA ILE A 266 -6.47 -12.26 -4.51
C ILE A 266 -5.64 -12.81 -5.66
N VAL A 267 -4.37 -13.17 -5.41
CA VAL A 267 -3.48 -13.72 -6.44
C VAL A 267 -4.13 -14.97 -7.02
N GLN A 268 -4.58 -15.89 -6.17
CA GLN A 268 -5.27 -17.09 -6.61
C GLN A 268 -6.52 -16.79 -7.45
N TRP A 269 -7.33 -15.82 -7.03
CA TRP A 269 -8.53 -15.43 -7.77
C TRP A 269 -8.19 -14.88 -9.15
N ILE A 270 -7.16 -14.05 -9.28
CA ILE A 270 -6.70 -13.50 -10.57
C ILE A 270 -6.29 -14.63 -11.53
N TYR A 271 -5.59 -15.66 -11.04
CA TYR A 271 -5.13 -16.76 -11.90
C TYR A 271 -6.18 -17.83 -12.17
N LYS A 272 -7.06 -18.13 -11.20
CA LYS A 272 -7.97 -19.30 -11.27
C LYS A 272 -9.44 -18.92 -11.37
N GLY A 273 -9.79 -17.64 -11.29
CA GLY A 273 -11.17 -17.14 -11.25
C GLY A 273 -11.99 -17.56 -10.03
N THR A 274 -11.40 -18.33 -9.10
CA THR A 274 -12.11 -18.92 -7.96
C THR A 274 -11.64 -18.29 -6.66
N LEU A 275 -12.58 -17.70 -5.93
CA LEU A 275 -12.31 -17.06 -4.64
C LEU A 275 -12.25 -18.14 -3.54
N ARG A 276 -11.09 -18.24 -2.89
CA ARG A 276 -10.89 -19.07 -1.69
C ARG A 276 -10.71 -18.17 -0.46
N PHE A 277 -11.35 -18.52 0.64
CA PHE A 277 -11.24 -17.85 1.93
C PHE A 277 -11.40 -18.88 3.05
N THR A 278 -10.83 -18.59 4.22
CA THR A 278 -10.88 -19.48 5.40
C THR A 278 -12.13 -19.27 6.24
N ASP A 279 -12.51 -18.01 6.42
CA ASP A 279 -13.57 -17.57 7.33
C ASP A 279 -14.13 -16.21 6.89
N ALA A 280 -15.12 -15.71 7.63
CA ALA A 280 -15.77 -14.43 7.35
C ALA A 280 -14.82 -13.22 7.55
N ASN A 281 -13.85 -13.28 8.47
CA ASN A 281 -12.91 -12.19 8.68
C ASN A 281 -11.98 -12.07 7.48
N ASN A 282 -11.43 -13.20 7.02
CA ASN A 282 -10.62 -13.25 5.82
C ASN A 282 -11.39 -12.75 4.60
N LEU A 283 -12.69 -13.05 4.48
CA LEU A 283 -13.52 -12.53 3.40
C LEU A 283 -13.71 -10.99 3.48
N CYS A 284 -13.86 -10.42 4.67
CA CYS A 284 -13.88 -8.97 4.88
C CYS A 284 -12.53 -8.31 4.53
N GLU A 285 -11.41 -8.95 4.88
CA GLU A 285 -10.06 -8.48 4.52
C GLU A 285 -9.84 -8.50 3.00
N ILE A 286 -10.24 -9.58 2.32
CA ILE A 286 -10.19 -9.69 0.87
C ILE A 286 -11.05 -8.61 0.21
N TYR A 287 -12.26 -8.37 0.74
CA TYR A 287 -13.12 -7.28 0.27
C TYR A 287 -12.42 -5.92 0.36
N GLY A 288 -11.86 -5.59 1.53
CA GLY A 288 -11.14 -4.33 1.74
C GLY A 288 -9.92 -4.18 0.83
N LEU A 289 -9.17 -5.26 0.65
CA LEU A 289 -8.01 -5.29 -0.23
C LEU A 289 -8.39 -5.16 -1.71
N ALA A 290 -9.46 -5.83 -2.15
CA ALA A 290 -9.98 -5.72 -3.50
C ALA A 290 -10.41 -4.27 -3.80
N GLY A 291 -11.11 -3.62 -2.87
CA GLY A 291 -11.45 -2.20 -2.98
C GLY A 291 -10.21 -1.29 -3.05
N ARG A 292 -9.21 -1.53 -2.20
CA ARG A 292 -7.95 -0.77 -2.19
C ARG A 292 -7.19 -0.90 -3.52
N LEU A 293 -7.14 -2.10 -4.08
CA LEU A 293 -6.52 -2.40 -5.37
C LEU A 293 -7.39 -1.99 -6.55
N GLY A 294 -8.67 -1.63 -6.36
CA GLY A 294 -9.59 -1.28 -7.45
C GLY A 294 -10.08 -2.49 -8.27
N ILE A 295 -10.10 -3.69 -7.68
CA ILE A 295 -10.62 -4.91 -8.30
C ILE A 295 -12.11 -5.03 -8.00
N GLN A 296 -12.94 -4.29 -8.73
CA GLN A 296 -14.36 -4.14 -8.42
C GLN A 296 -15.13 -5.48 -8.45
N GLN A 297 -14.89 -6.31 -9.46
CA GLN A 297 -15.57 -7.61 -9.61
C GLN A 297 -15.35 -8.54 -8.40
N LEU A 298 -14.13 -8.53 -7.85
CA LEU A 298 -13.82 -9.32 -6.65
C LEU A 298 -14.47 -8.70 -5.41
N ALA A 299 -14.45 -7.38 -5.28
CA ALA A 299 -15.14 -6.69 -4.19
C ALA A 299 -16.65 -7.00 -4.20
N ASP A 300 -17.29 -6.97 -5.37
CA ASP A 300 -18.71 -7.31 -5.53
C ASP A 300 -18.99 -8.79 -5.20
N THR A 301 -18.09 -9.68 -5.60
CA THR A 301 -18.19 -11.11 -5.27
C THR A 301 -18.12 -11.35 -3.76
N CYS A 302 -17.18 -10.68 -3.08
CA CYS A 302 -17.08 -10.76 -1.62
C CYS A 302 -18.32 -10.17 -0.96
N MET A 303 -18.80 -9.02 -1.46
CA MET A 303 -19.99 -8.35 -0.95
C MET A 303 -21.23 -9.23 -1.04
N SER A 304 -21.46 -9.85 -2.19
CA SER A 304 -22.59 -10.78 -2.42
C SER A 304 -22.57 -11.96 -1.44
N LYS A 305 -21.39 -12.54 -1.19
CA LYS A 305 -21.23 -13.64 -0.22
C LYS A 305 -21.49 -13.18 1.21
N LEU A 306 -20.96 -12.02 1.61
CA LEU A 306 -21.14 -11.47 2.95
C LEU A 306 -22.60 -11.08 3.21
N SER A 307 -23.21 -10.31 2.31
CA SER A 307 -24.59 -9.83 2.48
C SER A 307 -25.60 -10.96 2.36
N GLY A 308 -25.49 -11.80 1.34
CA GLY A 308 -26.40 -12.93 1.11
C GLY A 308 -26.34 -13.95 2.24
N GLY A 309 -25.12 -14.30 2.69
CA GLY A 309 -24.95 -15.23 3.80
C GLY A 309 -25.46 -14.66 5.13
N THR A 310 -25.23 -13.37 5.39
CA THR A 310 -25.73 -12.72 6.62
C THR A 310 -27.25 -12.63 6.61
N LEU A 311 -27.85 -12.23 5.48
CA LEU A 311 -29.31 -12.16 5.34
C LEU A 311 -29.96 -13.54 5.55
N ALA A 312 -29.43 -14.58 4.91
CA ALA A 312 -29.93 -15.94 5.08
C ALA A 312 -29.81 -16.42 6.53
N ALA A 313 -28.71 -16.10 7.22
CA ALA A 313 -28.53 -16.45 8.63
C ALA A 313 -29.51 -15.70 9.55
N LEU A 314 -29.75 -14.41 9.31
CA LEU A 314 -30.75 -13.63 10.06
C LEU A 314 -32.17 -14.14 9.83
N GLN A 315 -32.53 -14.47 8.58
CA GLN A 315 -33.84 -15.04 8.25
C GLN A 315 -34.04 -16.40 8.90
N HIS A 316 -33.03 -17.27 8.86
CA HIS A 316 -33.09 -18.57 9.52
C HIS A 316 -33.25 -18.42 11.04
N ALA A 317 -32.47 -17.55 11.67
CA ALA A 317 -32.58 -17.26 13.10
C ALA A 317 -33.98 -16.77 13.47
N ASN A 318 -34.57 -15.89 12.65
CA ASN A 318 -35.93 -15.41 12.86
C ASN A 318 -36.98 -16.54 12.78
N ILE A 319 -36.80 -17.50 11.87
CA ILE A 319 -37.68 -18.69 11.76
C ILE A 319 -37.56 -19.58 13.00
N GLU A 320 -36.34 -19.77 13.50
CA GLU A 320 -36.05 -20.61 14.69
C GLU A 320 -36.30 -19.88 16.02
N GLY A 321 -36.73 -18.61 16.00
CA GLY A 321 -36.91 -17.79 17.20
C GLY A 321 -35.61 -17.48 17.95
N ILE A 322 -34.47 -17.53 17.28
CA ILE A 322 -33.16 -17.20 17.83
C ILE A 322 -32.99 -15.67 17.85
N HIS A 323 -32.76 -15.11 19.03
CA HIS A 323 -32.55 -13.67 19.18
C HIS A 323 -31.23 -13.20 18.56
N LEU A 324 -31.21 -11.96 18.05
CA LEU A 324 -30.00 -11.37 17.46
C LEU A 324 -28.81 -11.37 18.44
N GLN A 325 -29.05 -11.12 19.73
CA GLN A 325 -27.99 -11.19 20.73
C GLN A 325 -27.33 -12.57 20.76
N GLU A 326 -28.10 -13.66 20.66
CA GLU A 326 -27.56 -15.02 20.67
C GLU A 326 -26.69 -15.31 19.44
N LEU A 327 -27.06 -14.75 18.27
CA LEU A 327 -26.25 -14.84 17.05
C LEU A 327 -24.90 -14.11 17.17
N LEU A 328 -24.87 -13.03 17.94
CA LEU A 328 -23.67 -12.22 18.13
C LEU A 328 -22.77 -12.76 19.25
N ASP A 329 -23.37 -13.34 20.30
CA ASP A 329 -22.66 -13.84 21.47
C ASP A 329 -22.02 -15.22 21.20
N ARG A 330 -22.65 -16.07 20.38
CA ARG A 330 -22.20 -17.45 20.18
C ARG A 330 -21.91 -17.76 18.70
N PRO A 331 -20.82 -18.50 18.43
CA PRO A 331 -20.59 -19.06 17.12
C PRO A 331 -21.74 -19.97 16.70
N GLN A 332 -22.33 -19.65 15.56
CA GLN A 332 -23.41 -20.44 15.00
C GLN A 332 -22.84 -21.61 14.21
N PRO A 333 -23.43 -22.82 14.34
CA PRO A 333 -23.10 -23.90 13.44
C PRO A 333 -23.49 -23.53 12.00
N PRO A 334 -22.80 -24.08 11.00
CA PRO A 334 -23.12 -23.81 9.60
C PRO A 334 -24.54 -24.28 9.28
N ILE A 335 -25.41 -23.34 8.89
CA ILE A 335 -26.83 -23.57 8.56
C ILE A 335 -26.99 -24.44 7.31
N THR A 336 -26.08 -24.28 6.35
CA THR A 336 -26.03 -25.03 5.09
C THR A 336 -24.60 -25.45 4.79
N GLN A 337 -24.43 -26.48 3.95
CA GLN A 337 -23.11 -26.81 3.40
C GLN A 337 -22.55 -25.58 2.68
N GLY A 338 -21.47 -24.99 3.22
CA GLY A 338 -20.86 -23.77 2.71
C GLY A 338 -21.21 -22.48 3.47
N SER A 339 -22.04 -22.55 4.52
CA SER A 339 -22.23 -21.42 5.44
C SER A 339 -20.95 -21.18 6.26
N LEU A 340 -20.57 -19.92 6.40
CA LEU A 340 -19.40 -19.50 7.16
C LEU A 340 -19.74 -19.47 8.66
N PRO A 341 -18.93 -20.11 9.54
CA PRO A 341 -19.07 -19.92 10.98
C PRO A 341 -18.83 -18.46 11.33
N ASP A 342 -19.51 -17.97 12.37
CA ASP A 342 -19.37 -16.60 12.88
C ASP A 342 -19.64 -15.48 11.86
N LEU A 343 -20.34 -15.77 10.76
CA LEU A 343 -20.58 -14.79 9.69
C LEU A 343 -21.30 -13.54 10.17
N VAL A 344 -22.45 -13.71 10.86
CA VAL A 344 -23.27 -12.60 11.36
C VAL A 344 -22.46 -11.74 12.32
N ARG A 345 -21.84 -12.37 13.32
CA ARG A 345 -20.96 -11.70 14.29
C ARG A 345 -19.89 -10.89 13.57
N THR A 346 -19.16 -11.51 12.65
CA THR A 346 -18.07 -10.87 11.90
C THR A 346 -18.54 -9.67 11.10
N VAL A 347 -19.63 -9.80 10.34
CA VAL A 347 -20.19 -8.70 9.54
C VAL A 347 -20.64 -7.54 10.41
N PHE A 348 -21.28 -7.81 11.55
CA PHE A 348 -21.68 -6.78 12.49
C PHE A 348 -20.46 -6.03 13.04
N PHE A 349 -19.47 -6.73 13.57
CA PHE A 349 -18.25 -6.08 14.09
C PHE A 349 -17.49 -5.31 13.01
N PHE A 350 -17.45 -5.84 11.78
CA PHE A 350 -16.88 -5.15 10.63
C PHE A 350 -17.63 -3.83 10.36
N VAL A 351 -18.95 -3.86 10.20
CA VAL A 351 -19.75 -2.67 9.91
C VAL A 351 -19.67 -1.62 11.02
N LEU A 352 -19.75 -2.06 12.28
CA LEU A 352 -19.78 -1.16 13.43
C LEU A 352 -18.45 -0.43 13.64
N LYS A 353 -17.32 -1.09 13.39
CA LYS A 353 -15.97 -0.54 13.62
C LYS A 353 -15.37 0.15 12.40
N HIS A 354 -15.72 -0.27 11.19
CA HIS A 354 -15.10 0.24 9.97
C HIS A 354 -15.50 1.70 9.74
N GLU A 355 -14.57 2.56 9.32
CA GLU A 355 -14.82 4.01 9.15
C GLU A 355 -15.86 4.28 8.04
N LYS A 356 -15.79 3.50 6.96
CA LYS A 356 -16.69 3.62 5.80
C LYS A 356 -17.23 2.25 5.43
N PRO A 357 -18.20 1.70 6.19
CA PRO A 357 -18.71 0.37 5.93
C PRO A 357 -19.51 0.35 4.62
N PRO A 358 -19.54 -0.78 3.90
CA PRO A 358 -20.28 -0.90 2.64
C PRO A 358 -21.77 -0.68 2.86
N ALA A 359 -22.40 0.13 2.02
CA ALA A 359 -23.79 0.57 2.21
C ALA A 359 -24.77 -0.59 2.41
N ALA A 360 -24.64 -1.67 1.62
CA ALA A 360 -25.49 -2.85 1.72
C ALA A 360 -25.38 -3.57 3.07
N LEU A 361 -24.15 -3.79 3.57
CA LEU A 361 -23.94 -4.40 4.89
C LEU A 361 -24.36 -3.46 6.01
N LYS A 362 -24.08 -2.16 5.86
CA LYS A 362 -24.50 -1.13 6.82
C LYS A 362 -26.02 -1.14 6.99
N GLN A 363 -26.76 -1.09 5.89
CA GLN A 363 -28.23 -1.10 5.93
C GLN A 363 -28.74 -2.38 6.61
N LEU A 364 -28.24 -3.54 6.19
CA LEU A 364 -28.63 -4.83 6.74
C LEU A 364 -28.40 -4.92 8.25
N VAL A 365 -27.23 -4.46 8.73
CA VAL A 365 -26.90 -4.47 10.16
C VAL A 365 -27.79 -3.48 10.94
N ILE A 366 -28.03 -2.29 10.39
CA ILE A 366 -28.89 -1.29 11.04
C ILE A 366 -30.32 -1.80 11.16
N GLU A 367 -30.87 -2.36 10.09
CA GLU A 367 -32.21 -2.93 10.08
C GLU A 367 -32.32 -4.06 11.09
N ALA A 368 -31.39 -5.01 11.08
CA ALA A 368 -31.39 -6.13 12.02
C ALA A 368 -31.33 -5.68 13.50
N ILE A 369 -30.48 -4.70 13.83
CA ILE A 369 -30.42 -4.15 15.21
C ILE A 369 -31.75 -3.49 15.56
N ALA A 370 -32.29 -2.68 14.67
CA ALA A 370 -33.53 -1.98 14.91
C ALA A 370 -34.76 -2.93 14.94
N ASP A 371 -34.71 -4.08 14.27
CA ASP A 371 -35.71 -5.17 14.32
C ASP A 371 -35.68 -5.93 15.62
N SER A 372 -34.49 -6.11 16.22
CA SER A 372 -34.35 -6.87 17.45
C SER A 372 -35.09 -6.28 18.65
N ALA A 373 -35.34 -4.95 18.64
CA ALA A 373 -35.92 -4.20 19.76
C ALA A 373 -35.24 -4.46 21.12
N ASP A 374 -33.99 -4.91 21.12
CA ASP A 374 -33.24 -5.30 22.31
C ASP A 374 -32.40 -4.12 22.85
N ALA A 375 -32.87 -3.52 23.94
CA ALA A 375 -32.20 -2.40 24.59
C ALA A 375 -30.84 -2.78 25.20
N GLY A 376 -30.70 -4.02 25.68
CA GLY A 376 -29.46 -4.52 26.27
C GLY A 376 -28.39 -4.68 25.20
N LEU A 377 -28.74 -5.34 24.09
CA LEU A 377 -27.87 -5.45 22.92
C LEU A 377 -27.46 -4.08 22.39
N LEU A 378 -28.44 -3.16 22.25
CA LEU A 378 -28.17 -1.80 21.76
C LEU A 378 -27.15 -1.07 22.63
N ALA A 379 -27.28 -1.15 23.96
CA ALA A 379 -26.35 -0.52 24.90
C ALA A 379 -24.91 -1.03 24.73
N VAL A 380 -24.73 -2.31 24.42
CA VAL A 380 -23.42 -2.91 24.13
C VAL A 380 -22.88 -2.45 22.78
N LEU A 381 -23.69 -2.54 21.72
CA LEU A 381 -23.25 -2.20 20.36
C LEU A 381 -22.92 -0.72 20.19
N LEU A 382 -23.61 0.19 20.90
CA LEU A 382 -23.34 1.63 20.85
C LEU A 382 -21.90 1.98 21.26
N GLN A 383 -21.26 1.17 22.11
CA GLN A 383 -19.89 1.42 22.59
C GLN A 383 -18.81 1.22 21.52
N ILE A 384 -19.12 0.41 20.49
CA ILE A 384 -18.18 0.05 19.42
C ILE A 384 -18.55 0.64 18.05
N MET A 385 -19.72 1.26 17.96
CA MET A 385 -20.30 1.78 16.73
C MET A 385 -19.70 3.14 16.37
N ASN A 386 -19.25 3.28 15.12
CA ASN A 386 -18.83 4.57 14.58
C ASN A 386 -20.01 5.57 14.53
N CYS A 387 -19.70 6.87 14.45
CA CYS A 387 -20.71 7.94 14.50
C CYS A 387 -21.72 7.90 13.35
N ASP A 388 -21.30 7.52 12.14
CA ASP A 388 -22.19 7.42 10.96
C ASP A 388 -23.26 6.35 11.16
N VAL A 389 -22.84 5.12 11.50
CA VAL A 389 -23.74 4.00 11.75
C VAL A 389 -24.67 4.31 12.92
N ARG A 390 -24.17 4.98 13.97
CA ARG A 390 -24.99 5.42 15.10
C ARG A 390 -26.09 6.39 14.68
N GLY A 391 -25.76 7.40 13.87
CA GLY A 391 -26.73 8.36 13.36
C GLY A 391 -27.83 7.68 12.54
N GLN A 392 -27.45 6.77 11.64
CA GLN A 392 -28.40 6.04 10.81
C GLN A 392 -29.27 5.06 11.62
N LEU A 393 -28.72 4.44 12.67
CA LEU A 393 -29.50 3.61 13.58
C LEU A 393 -30.55 4.42 14.35
N CYS A 394 -30.21 5.63 14.82
CA CYS A 394 -31.18 6.50 15.49
C CYS A 394 -32.36 6.86 14.57
N ILE A 395 -32.10 7.11 13.28
CA ILE A 395 -33.14 7.36 12.27
C ILE A 395 -34.02 6.11 12.14
N ALA A 396 -33.41 4.94 11.90
CA ALA A 396 -34.14 3.68 11.74
C ALA A 396 -35.04 3.34 12.96
N LEU A 397 -34.53 3.55 14.18
CA LEU A 397 -35.30 3.36 15.42
C LEU A 397 -36.47 4.35 15.53
N THR A 398 -36.25 5.62 15.18
CA THR A 398 -37.30 6.65 15.21
C THR A 398 -38.42 6.34 14.22
N ASP A 399 -38.07 5.90 13.01
CA ASP A 399 -39.03 5.51 11.98
C ASP A 399 -39.90 4.33 12.42
N ARG A 400 -39.31 3.34 13.11
CA ARG A 400 -40.05 2.20 13.66
C ARG A 400 -40.98 2.59 14.79
N LEU A 401 -40.52 3.45 15.70
CA LEU A 401 -41.36 3.99 16.77
C LEU A 401 -42.55 4.78 16.21
N ALA A 402 -42.35 5.53 15.12
CA ALA A 402 -43.42 6.22 14.43
C ALA A 402 -44.45 5.25 13.83
N LYS A 403 -44.00 4.16 13.20
CA LYS A 403 -44.88 3.11 12.63
C LYS A 403 -45.74 2.43 13.70
N VAL A 404 -45.15 1.99 14.81
CA VAL A 404 -45.87 1.34 15.92
C VAL A 404 -46.94 2.27 16.51
N LYS A 405 -46.65 3.57 16.64
CA LYS A 405 -47.62 4.58 17.11
C LYS A 405 -48.79 4.80 16.15
N MET A 406 -48.61 4.58 14.85
CA MET A 406 -49.68 4.71 13.86
C MET A 406 -50.58 3.48 13.89
N GLU A 407 -50.00 2.28 13.92
CA GLU A 407 -50.74 1.01 13.96
C GLU A 407 -51.61 0.87 15.22
N THR A 408 -51.11 1.34 16.36
CA THR A 408 -51.87 1.35 17.63
C THR A 408 -53.03 2.34 17.64
N LYS A 409 -52.96 3.45 16.90
CA LYS A 409 -54.06 4.42 16.76
C LYS A 409 -55.17 3.91 15.86
N GLU A 410 -54.85 3.19 14.80
CA GLU A 410 -55.85 2.60 13.90
C GLU A 410 -56.66 1.48 14.57
N HIS A 411 -56.00 0.62 15.36
CA HIS A 411 -56.69 -0.43 16.11
C HIS A 411 -57.57 0.13 17.25
N GLY A 412 -57.16 1.22 17.91
CA GLY A 412 -57.97 1.87 18.95
C GLY A 412 -59.19 2.65 18.43
N ALA A 413 -59.25 2.97 17.14
CA ALA A 413 -60.36 3.71 16.54
C ALA A 413 -61.53 2.81 16.07
N MET A 414 -61.31 1.49 15.89
CA MET A 414 -62.36 0.57 15.42
C MET A 414 -63.27 0.02 16.54
N ASP A 415 -62.83 0.03 17.81
CA ASP A 415 -63.60 -0.55 18.92
C ASP A 415 -64.56 0.43 19.63
N HIS A 416 -64.64 1.70 19.17
CA HIS A 416 -65.49 2.72 19.81
C HIS A 416 -66.85 2.96 19.14
N ASN A 417 -67.36 2.04 18.32
CA ASN A 417 -68.71 2.12 17.74
C ASN A 417 -69.78 1.30 18.49
N GLY A 418 -69.51 0.91 19.74
CA GLY A 418 -70.49 0.31 20.66
C GLY A 418 -71.12 1.34 21.59
N HIS A 419 -72.44 1.50 21.48
CA HIS A 419 -73.31 2.32 22.32
C HIS A 419 -72.86 2.47 23.80
N SER A 420 -72.62 3.70 24.22
CA SER A 420 -72.67 4.11 25.63
C SER A 420 -73.19 5.54 25.72
N SER A 421 -74.51 5.64 25.79
CA SER A 421 -75.20 6.77 26.41
C SER A 421 -74.76 6.82 27.87
N PHE A 422 -74.05 7.87 28.29
CA PHE A 422 -74.10 8.34 29.68
C PHE A 422 -73.66 9.80 29.77
N ASP A 423 -74.35 10.49 30.66
CA ASP A 423 -74.49 11.93 30.81
C ASP A 423 -73.20 12.73 31.05
N SER A 424 -73.16 13.85 30.33
CA SER A 424 -73.01 15.21 30.88
C SER A 424 -72.71 15.33 32.38
N MET A 425 -71.47 15.67 32.73
CA MET A 425 -71.19 16.63 33.80
C MET A 425 -69.96 17.48 33.45
N LYS A 426 -70.24 18.75 33.12
CA LYS A 426 -69.28 19.85 33.14
C LYS A 426 -68.74 19.99 34.57
N SER A 427 -67.42 19.99 34.73
CA SER A 427 -66.79 20.67 35.87
C SER A 427 -65.71 21.60 35.33
N GLU A 428 -65.99 22.89 35.51
CA GLU A 428 -65.07 24.01 35.34
C GLU A 428 -64.09 24.01 36.51
N VAL A 429 -62.79 24.07 36.25
CA VAL A 429 -61.77 24.48 37.23
C VAL A 429 -60.68 25.27 36.48
N PRO A 430 -60.15 26.37 37.07
CA PRO A 430 -59.77 27.56 36.34
C PRO A 430 -58.31 27.60 35.90
N PHE A 431 -58.11 28.44 34.89
CA PHE A 431 -56.86 28.83 34.26
C PHE A 431 -56.14 29.83 35.19
N ASP A 432 -54.94 29.48 35.65
CA ASP A 432 -54.07 30.36 36.43
C ASP A 432 -52.96 30.91 35.50
N GLU A 433 -53.08 32.18 35.13
CA GLU A 433 -52.10 32.95 34.39
C GLU A 433 -51.03 33.48 35.34
N GLY A 434 -49.77 33.08 35.14
CA GLY A 434 -48.67 33.80 35.77
C GLY A 434 -47.33 33.07 35.74
N SER A 435 -46.51 33.35 34.72
CA SER A 435 -45.13 33.83 34.91
C SER A 435 -44.39 33.87 33.57
N GLU A 436 -44.27 35.10 33.07
CA GLU A 436 -43.33 35.48 32.01
C GLU A 436 -41.88 35.24 32.49
N SER A 437 -41.08 34.53 31.69
CA SER A 437 -39.62 34.53 31.81
C SER A 437 -39.04 34.92 30.46
N LYS A 438 -38.55 36.16 30.45
CA LYS A 438 -38.00 36.97 29.38
C LYS A 438 -36.54 36.54 29.14
N TYR A 439 -36.22 35.98 27.97
CA TYR A 439 -34.83 35.87 27.51
C TYR A 439 -34.64 36.69 26.23
N ASP A 440 -33.82 37.72 26.42
CA ASP A 440 -33.41 38.75 25.47
C ASP A 440 -32.22 38.24 24.65
N TRP A 441 -32.38 38.10 23.33
CA TRP A 441 -31.28 37.84 22.40
C TRP A 441 -31.16 39.01 21.41
N LYS A 442 -30.39 40.03 21.82
CA LYS A 442 -29.82 41.04 20.93
C LYS A 442 -28.32 41.23 21.23
N GLY A 443 -27.50 40.79 20.29
CA GLY A 443 -26.09 41.17 20.17
C GLY A 443 -25.69 40.94 18.72
N ALA A 444 -25.94 41.93 17.86
CA ALA A 444 -24.94 42.92 17.44
C ALA A 444 -23.82 42.28 16.61
N GLY A 445 -24.03 42.30 15.29
CA GLY A 445 -22.95 42.11 14.33
C GLY A 445 -22.05 43.34 14.30
N GLN A 446 -20.75 43.09 14.09
CA GLN A 446 -19.83 44.03 13.47
C GLN A 446 -18.86 43.25 12.57
N PRO A 447 -18.53 43.80 11.38
CA PRO A 447 -17.64 43.15 10.43
C PRO A 447 -16.19 43.52 10.72
N MET A 448 -15.27 42.57 10.59
CA MET A 448 -13.84 42.87 10.45
C MET A 448 -13.30 42.33 9.13
N SER A 449 -12.73 43.28 8.41
CA SER A 449 -11.96 43.23 7.18
C SER A 449 -10.58 42.57 7.34
N ASP A 450 -10.11 42.02 6.21
CA ASP A 450 -8.72 41.96 5.71
C ASP A 450 -7.55 41.74 6.68
N SER A 451 -6.87 40.60 6.49
CA SER A 451 -5.41 40.45 6.32
C SER A 451 -5.15 38.95 6.13
N GLY A 452 -4.55 38.48 5.04
CA GLY A 452 -3.19 38.78 4.62
C GLY A 452 -2.23 37.88 5.36
N PHE A 453 -1.98 36.64 4.88
CA PHE A 453 -0.85 35.85 5.35
C PHE A 453 -0.06 35.21 4.21
N SER A 454 1.13 35.77 4.05
CA SER A 454 2.23 35.33 3.23
C SER A 454 2.79 33.97 3.65
N THR A 455 3.29 33.29 2.62
CA THR A 455 4.41 32.35 2.57
C THR A 455 5.40 32.43 3.72
N ASN A 456 5.69 31.30 4.37
CA ASN A 456 6.83 31.16 5.26
C ASN A 456 7.91 30.25 4.65
N HIS A 457 9.06 30.87 4.38
CA HIS A 457 10.35 30.25 4.09
C HIS A 457 10.90 29.60 5.37
N ASN A 458 11.35 28.34 5.30
CA ASN A 458 12.25 27.78 6.29
C ASN A 458 13.69 27.85 5.78
N ALA A 459 14.43 28.82 6.30
CA ALA A 459 15.87 28.94 6.20
C ALA A 459 16.55 28.18 7.35
N TYR A 460 17.62 27.47 7.01
CA TYR A 460 18.61 26.91 7.95
C TYR A 460 19.29 28.01 8.75
N PRO A 461 19.74 27.75 9.99
CA PRO A 461 20.87 28.44 10.56
C PRO A 461 22.13 27.56 10.52
N ASP A 462 23.18 28.14 9.92
CA ASP A 462 24.58 27.81 10.18
C ASP A 462 24.91 28.06 11.66
N GLY A 463 25.71 27.17 12.24
CA GLY A 463 26.28 27.32 13.57
C GLY A 463 27.71 26.81 13.59
N VAL A 464 28.65 27.72 13.28
CA VAL A 464 30.08 27.58 13.55
C VAL A 464 30.32 27.95 15.02
N SER A 465 31.05 27.13 15.76
CA SER A 465 31.83 27.55 16.93
C SER A 465 33.01 26.61 17.14
N ALA A 466 34.19 27.22 17.15
CA ALA A 466 35.49 26.64 17.49
C ALA A 466 35.75 26.74 19.01
N SER A 467 36.94 26.26 19.44
CA SER A 467 37.54 26.24 20.80
C SER A 467 36.87 25.26 21.78
N ASP A 468 37.55 24.37 22.52
CA ASP A 468 38.85 24.43 23.22
C ASP A 468 39.44 22.99 23.37
N SER A 469 40.74 22.76 23.22
CA SER A 469 41.78 22.82 24.27
C SER A 469 41.62 21.77 25.40
N HIS A 470 42.07 20.53 25.17
CA HIS A 470 42.95 19.76 26.09
C HIS A 470 43.45 18.46 25.47
#